data_AF-A0A378A540-F1
#
_entry.id   AF-A0A378A540-F1
#
_cell.length_a   1.000
_cell.length_b   1.000
_cell.length_c   1.000
_cell.angle_alpha   90.00
_cell.angle_beta   90.00
_cell.angle_gamma   90.00
#
_symmetry.space_group_name_H-M   'P 1'
#
loop_
_entity.id
_entity.type
_entity.pdbx_description
1 polymer ?
#
loop_
_entity_poly.entity_id
_entity_poly.type
_entity_poly.pdbx_seq_one_letter_code
_entity_poly.pdbx_strand_id
1 'polypeptide(L)'
;MPEIGQLATPGDLTQVNIESLLALRPQVVFVANYAPPAMIAQIQQAGIPVVAISLRHDAAGEKNKMNPTMADEEQAYNAGLMEGIRLIGEVVERQPEAEALIHYTFEARKQANVPVADIPRTSGCGCTWPTPI
;
A
#
# COMPACT_ATOMS: atom_id res chain seq x y z
N MET A 1 -0.50 7.61 -18.20
CA MET A 1 -1.66 8.05 -17.41
C MET A 1 -1.66 9.57 -17.35
N PRO A 2 -2.37 10.26 -18.26
CA PRO A 2 -2.17 11.71 -18.49
C PRO A 2 -2.67 12.62 -17.36
N GLU A 3 -3.62 12.14 -16.55
CA GLU A 3 -4.41 13.03 -15.67
C GLU A 3 -3.80 13.21 -14.27
N ILE A 4 -2.95 12.30 -13.80
CA ILE A 4 -2.32 12.44 -12.46
C ILE A 4 -1.48 13.71 -12.34
N GLY A 5 -0.76 14.10 -13.39
CA GLY A 5 0.12 15.28 -13.36
C GLY A 5 -0.62 16.61 -13.18
N GLN A 6 -1.95 16.60 -13.28
CA GLN A 6 -2.79 17.80 -13.13
C GLN A 6 -3.54 17.82 -11.79
N LEU A 7 -3.43 16.75 -10.98
CA LEU A 7 -4.09 16.69 -9.68
C LEU A 7 -3.38 17.61 -8.68
N ALA A 8 -4.17 18.20 -7.78
CA ALA A 8 -3.63 18.93 -6.65
C ALA A 8 -2.84 17.99 -5.73
N THR A 9 -1.76 18.50 -5.14
CA THR A 9 -0.88 17.77 -4.22
C THR A 9 -0.99 18.35 -2.80
N PRO A 10 -2.09 18.08 -2.07
CA PRO A 10 -2.33 18.67 -0.75
C PRO A 10 -1.45 18.06 0.37
N GLY A 11 -0.51 17.16 0.04
CA GLY A 11 0.38 16.50 1.00
C GLY A 11 1.29 15.48 0.35
N ASP A 12 2.03 14.78 1.19
CA ASP A 12 2.92 13.66 0.84
C ASP A 12 2.74 12.49 1.84
N LEU A 13 3.72 11.60 1.92
CA LEU A 13 3.69 10.41 2.80
C LEU A 13 3.73 10.73 4.29
N THR A 14 4.21 11.91 4.67
CA THR A 14 4.51 12.29 6.06
C THR A 14 3.87 13.60 6.49
N GLN A 15 3.50 14.46 5.54
CA GLN A 15 2.96 15.79 5.79
C GLN A 15 1.68 16.04 4.99
N VAL A 16 0.79 16.86 5.55
CA VAL A 16 -0.45 17.29 4.90
C VAL A 16 -0.63 18.79 5.09
N ASN A 17 -1.05 19.48 4.03
CA ASN A 17 -1.54 20.84 4.09
C ASN A 17 -3.07 20.79 4.23
N ILE A 18 -3.57 21.04 5.45
CA ILE A 18 -5.00 20.93 5.75
C ILE A 18 -5.85 21.96 4.99
N GLU A 19 -5.36 23.18 4.77
CA GLU A 19 -6.12 24.20 4.03
C GLU A 19 -6.31 23.78 2.56
N SER A 20 -5.22 23.31 1.94
CA SER A 20 -5.25 22.81 0.56
C SER A 20 -6.09 21.55 0.44
N LEU A 21 -6.05 20.66 1.42
CA LEU A 21 -6.88 19.46 1.47
C LEU A 21 -8.37 19.82 1.57
N LEU A 22 -8.74 20.74 2.46
CA LEU A 22 -10.14 21.13 2.67
C LEU A 22 -10.74 21.86 1.46
N ALA A 23 -9.94 22.61 0.70
CA ALA A 23 -10.38 23.24 -0.54
C ALA A 23 -10.88 22.22 -1.58
N LEU A 24 -10.36 20.98 -1.55
CA LEU A 24 -10.78 19.90 -2.44
C LEU A 24 -12.08 19.22 -2.01
N ARG A 25 -12.53 19.45 -0.76
CA ARG A 25 -13.70 18.79 -0.15
C ARG A 25 -13.68 17.26 -0.29
N PRO A 26 -12.60 16.59 0.16
CA PRO A 26 -12.46 15.14 0.03
C PRO A 26 -13.47 14.42 0.92
N GLN A 27 -13.93 13.26 0.44
CA GLN A 27 -14.82 12.36 1.18
C GLN A 27 -14.02 11.35 2.03
N VAL A 28 -12.81 11.01 1.59
CA VAL A 28 -11.91 10.06 2.25
C VAL A 28 -10.47 10.40 1.88
N VAL A 29 -9.53 10.11 2.78
CA VAL A 29 -8.09 10.24 2.53
C VAL A 29 -7.40 8.90 2.80
N PHE A 30 -6.69 8.39 1.80
CA PHE A 30 -5.82 7.23 1.96
C PHE A 30 -4.43 7.68 2.41
N VAL A 31 -3.87 7.02 3.41
CA VAL A 31 -2.52 7.28 3.93
C VAL A 31 -1.71 6.00 4.01
N ALA A 32 -0.38 6.12 3.99
CA ALA A 32 0.50 5.00 4.28
C ALA A 32 0.33 4.56 5.75
N ASN A 33 0.55 3.29 6.04
CA ASN A 33 0.42 2.71 7.38
C ASN A 33 1.36 3.33 8.43
N TYR A 34 2.49 3.88 8.01
CA TYR A 34 3.45 4.58 8.88
C TYR A 34 3.24 6.10 8.91
N ALA A 35 2.12 6.60 8.36
CA ALA A 35 1.80 8.02 8.43
C ALA A 35 1.81 8.51 9.88
N PRO A 36 2.44 9.67 10.19
CA PRO A 36 2.55 10.14 11.56
C PRO A 36 1.18 10.28 12.23
N PRO A 37 1.00 9.86 13.50
CA PRO A 37 -0.28 9.98 14.20
C PRO A 37 -0.79 11.43 14.24
N ALA A 38 0.12 12.40 14.32
CA ALA A 38 -0.22 13.83 14.28
C ALA A 38 -0.82 14.26 12.92
N MET A 39 -0.39 13.65 11.82
CA MET A 39 -0.96 13.90 10.48
C MET A 39 -2.37 13.32 10.39
N ILE A 40 -2.55 12.07 10.82
CA ILE A 40 -3.85 11.40 10.85
C ILE A 40 -4.84 12.19 11.72
N ALA A 41 -4.41 12.63 12.90
CA ALA A 41 -5.24 13.41 13.82
C ALA A 41 -5.71 14.73 13.21
N GLN A 42 -4.84 15.45 12.46
CA GLN A 42 -5.23 16.69 11.79
C GLN A 42 -6.35 16.46 10.76
N ILE A 43 -6.26 15.38 9.98
CA ILE A 43 -7.27 15.06 8.96
C ILE A 43 -8.60 14.65 9.62
N GLN A 44 -8.53 13.83 10.68
CA GLN A 44 -9.71 13.40 11.43
C GLN A 44 -10.39 14.56 12.17
N GLN A 45 -9.63 15.50 12.75
CA GLN A 45 -10.16 16.70 13.40
C GLN A 45 -10.91 17.61 12.42
N ALA A 46 -10.53 17.57 11.14
CA ALA A 46 -11.22 18.27 10.07
C ALA A 46 -12.51 17.54 9.61
N GLY A 47 -12.87 16.43 10.25
CA GLY A 47 -14.08 15.65 9.96
C GLY A 47 -13.95 14.71 8.77
N ILE A 48 -12.73 14.46 8.27
CA ILE A 48 -12.50 13.63 7.09
C ILE A 48 -12.08 12.21 7.52
N PRO A 49 -12.77 11.15 7.03
CA PRO A 49 -12.35 9.77 7.24
C PRO A 49 -10.97 9.48 6.66
N VAL A 50 -10.16 8.73 7.41
CA VAL A 50 -8.81 8.32 7.00
C VAL A 50 -8.73 6.80 6.91
N VAL A 51 -8.20 6.29 5.80
CA VAL A 51 -7.95 4.86 5.57
C VAL A 51 -6.45 4.63 5.44
N ALA A 52 -5.86 3.93 6.39
CA ALA A 52 -4.43 3.59 6.36
C ALA A 52 -4.20 2.26 5.62
N ILE A 53 -3.27 2.25 4.67
CA ILE A 53 -2.97 1.08 3.82
C ILE A 53 -1.51 0.66 4.02
N SER A 54 -1.28 -0.61 4.37
CA SER A 54 0.06 -1.20 4.52
C SER A 54 0.45 -2.14 3.37
N LEU A 55 -0.53 -2.69 2.64
CA LEU A 55 -0.37 -3.77 1.64
C LEU A 55 0.37 -5.01 2.17
N ARG A 56 0.43 -5.18 3.49
CA ARG A 56 1.07 -6.32 4.15
C ARG A 56 0.23 -6.73 5.36
N HIS A 57 0.12 -8.03 5.57
CA HIS A 57 -0.57 -8.55 6.74
C HIS A 57 0.36 -8.43 7.93
N ASP A 58 0.16 -7.38 8.72
CA ASP A 58 1.06 -7.02 9.80
C ASP A 58 0.86 -7.90 11.05
N ALA A 59 1.97 -8.36 11.63
CA ALA A 59 2.00 -8.93 12.96
C ALA A 59 1.62 -7.87 14.02
N ALA A 60 1.12 -8.33 15.17
CA ALA A 60 0.79 -7.45 16.29
C ALA A 60 2.02 -6.64 16.73
N GLY A 61 1.90 -5.30 16.76
CA GLY A 61 2.98 -4.37 17.14
C GLY A 61 3.84 -3.83 15.99
N GLU A 62 3.71 -4.38 14.77
CA GLU A 62 4.53 -3.99 13.61
C GLU A 62 3.77 -3.09 12.60
N LYS A 63 2.45 -2.95 12.79
CA LYS A 63 1.51 -2.24 11.88
C LYS A 63 1.93 -0.84 11.45
N ASN A 64 2.48 -0.05 12.38
CA ASN A 64 2.80 1.36 12.14
C ASN A 64 4.29 1.60 11.84
N LYS A 65 5.08 0.54 11.70
CA LYS A 65 6.52 0.67 11.45
C LYS A 65 6.80 0.77 9.97
N MET A 66 7.74 1.63 9.60
CA MET A 66 8.23 1.66 8.23
C MET A 66 8.93 0.34 7.87
N ASN A 67 9.80 -0.14 8.77
CA ASN A 67 10.54 -1.40 8.65
C ASN A 67 10.04 -2.41 9.70
N PRO A 68 9.09 -3.29 9.36
CA PRO A 68 8.54 -4.28 10.27
C PRO A 68 9.48 -5.50 10.38
N THR A 69 9.35 -6.24 11.47
CA THR A 69 9.89 -7.60 11.57
C THR A 69 8.78 -8.60 11.26
N MET A 70 9.04 -9.57 10.38
CA MET A 70 8.06 -10.59 9.97
C MET A 70 8.61 -11.99 10.11
N ALA A 71 7.75 -12.94 10.52
CA ALA A 71 8.11 -14.36 10.58
C ALA A 71 8.10 -15.02 9.20
N ASP A 72 7.14 -14.65 8.35
CA ASP A 72 7.02 -15.08 6.96
C ASP A 72 6.64 -13.86 6.11
N GLU A 73 7.66 -13.24 5.50
CA GLU A 73 7.48 -12.08 4.64
C GLU A 73 6.64 -12.41 3.40
N GLU A 74 6.85 -13.58 2.81
CA GLU A 74 6.15 -13.99 1.60
C GLU A 74 4.64 -14.08 1.85
N GLN A 75 4.25 -14.77 2.92
CA GLN A 75 2.84 -14.88 3.30
C GLN A 75 2.26 -13.51 3.67
N ALA A 76 3.00 -12.71 4.46
CA ALA A 76 2.52 -11.41 4.94
C ALA A 76 2.23 -10.45 3.78
N TYR A 77 3.13 -10.33 2.81
CA TYR A 77 2.91 -9.46 1.65
C TYR A 77 1.83 -10.01 0.72
N ASN A 78 1.74 -11.33 0.53
CA ASN A 78 0.70 -11.92 -0.31
C ASN A 78 -0.71 -11.69 0.24
N ALA A 79 -0.90 -12.00 1.52
CA ALA A 79 -2.18 -11.77 2.20
C ALA A 79 -2.54 -10.29 2.25
N GLY A 80 -1.59 -9.45 2.67
CA GLY A 80 -1.83 -8.02 2.80
C GLY A 80 -2.07 -7.29 1.48
N LEU A 81 -1.46 -7.74 0.38
CA LEU A 81 -1.74 -7.18 -0.94
C LEU A 81 -3.18 -7.48 -1.36
N MET A 82 -3.66 -8.71 -1.15
CA MET A 82 -5.07 -9.07 -1.41
C MET A 82 -6.03 -8.25 -0.55
N GLU A 83 -5.77 -8.19 0.76
CA GLU A 83 -6.57 -7.43 1.71
C GLU A 83 -6.61 -5.93 1.36
N GLY A 84 -5.46 -5.35 1.01
CA GLY A 84 -5.35 -3.95 0.63
C GLY A 84 -6.06 -3.60 -0.67
N ILE A 85 -5.94 -4.43 -1.71
CA ILE A 85 -6.66 -4.23 -2.98
C ILE A 85 -8.17 -4.33 -2.76
N ARG A 86 -8.64 -5.32 -1.97
CA ARG A 86 -10.07 -5.44 -1.62
C ARG A 86 -10.58 -4.23 -0.88
N LEU A 87 -9.86 -3.79 0.16
CA LEU A 87 -10.23 -2.63 0.96
C LEU A 87 -10.35 -1.37 0.10
N ILE A 88 -9.38 -1.12 -0.79
CA ILE A 88 -9.46 0.01 -1.71
C ILE A 88 -10.68 -0.14 -2.63
N GLY A 89 -10.88 -1.32 -3.21
CA GLY A 89 -12.03 -1.62 -4.06
C GLY A 89 -13.37 -1.41 -3.37
N GLU A 90 -13.50 -1.76 -2.09
CA GLU A 90 -14.70 -1.49 -1.30
C GLU A 90 -14.93 0.00 -1.08
N VAL A 91 -13.88 0.75 -0.71
CA VAL A 91 -13.99 2.19 -0.43
C VAL A 91 -14.30 3.00 -1.70
N VAL A 92 -13.79 2.60 -2.86
CA VAL A 92 -14.05 3.30 -4.14
C VAL A 92 -15.18 2.67 -4.97
N GLU A 93 -15.89 1.69 -4.42
CA GLU A 93 -17.00 0.97 -5.07
C GLU A 93 -16.61 0.28 -6.40
N ARG A 94 -15.40 -0.29 -6.47
CA ARG A 94 -14.82 -1.01 -7.61
C ARG A 94 -14.42 -2.46 -7.27
N GLN A 95 -15.27 -3.16 -6.52
CA GLN A 95 -15.02 -4.53 -6.08
C GLN A 95 -14.75 -5.50 -7.27
N PRO A 96 -15.47 -5.44 -8.41
CA PRO A 96 -15.19 -6.32 -9.55
C PRO A 96 -13.79 -6.10 -10.12
N GLU A 97 -13.36 -4.84 -10.28
CA GLU A 97 -12.02 -4.52 -10.75
C GLU A 97 -10.93 -4.90 -9.74
N ALA A 98 -11.21 -4.78 -8.45
CA ALA A 98 -10.31 -5.21 -7.38
C ALA A 98 -10.08 -6.73 -7.43
N GLU A 99 -11.13 -7.54 -7.56
CA GLU A 99 -10.99 -9.00 -7.69
C GLU A 99 -10.29 -9.39 -8.99
N ALA A 100 -10.57 -8.71 -10.10
CA ALA A 100 -9.87 -8.94 -11.36
C ALA A 100 -8.35 -8.66 -11.24
N LEU A 101 -7.98 -7.57 -10.55
CA LEU A 101 -6.59 -7.21 -10.28
C LEU A 101 -5.89 -8.24 -9.39
N ILE A 102 -6.57 -8.72 -8.34
CA ILE A 102 -6.05 -9.78 -7.47
C ILE A 102 -5.82 -11.05 -8.29
N HIS A 103 -6.82 -11.51 -9.03
CA HIS A 103 -6.71 -12.71 -9.85
C HIS A 103 -5.54 -12.63 -10.83
N TYR A 104 -5.44 -11.52 -11.58
CA TYR A 104 -4.34 -11.30 -12.52
C TYR A 104 -2.97 -11.35 -11.82
N THR A 105 -2.84 -10.67 -10.68
CA THR A 105 -1.58 -10.59 -9.94
C THR A 105 -1.06 -11.97 -9.51
N PHE A 106 -1.93 -12.82 -8.97
CA PHE A 106 -1.52 -14.13 -8.47
C PHE A 106 -1.35 -15.17 -9.59
N GLU A 107 -2.11 -15.06 -10.69
CA GLU A 107 -1.86 -15.87 -11.89
C GLU A 107 -0.52 -15.51 -12.55
N ALA A 108 -0.21 -14.22 -12.68
CA ALA A 108 1.08 -13.77 -13.22
C ALA A 108 2.25 -14.21 -12.32
N ARG A 109 2.10 -14.12 -10.99
CA ARG A 109 3.11 -14.62 -10.04
C ARG A 109 3.35 -16.11 -10.20
N LYS A 110 2.28 -16.91 -10.31
CA LYS A 110 2.40 -18.35 -10.55
C LYS A 110 3.18 -18.63 -11.83
N GLN A 111 2.87 -17.93 -12.91
CA GLN A 111 3.60 -18.06 -14.19
C GLN A 111 5.08 -17.67 -14.05
N ALA A 112 5.39 -16.61 -13.30
CA ALA A 112 6.77 -16.16 -13.07
C ALA A 112 7.58 -17.13 -12.19
N ASN A 113 6.93 -17.85 -11.27
CA ASN A 113 7.59 -18.80 -10.36
C ASN A 113 7.88 -20.15 -11.02
N VAL A 114 7.11 -20.57 -12.04
CA VAL A 114 7.29 -21.88 -12.71
C VAL A 114 8.72 -22.09 -13.25
N PRO A 115 9.33 -21.16 -14.02
CA PRO A 115 10.67 -21.36 -14.58
C PRO A 115 11.79 -21.43 -13.54
N VAL A 116 11.55 -20.93 -12.33
CA VAL A 116 12.56 -20.79 -11.26
C VAL A 116 12.32 -21.73 -10.08
N ALA A 117 11.29 -22.58 -10.14
CA ALA A 117 10.87 -23.44 -9.04
C ALA A 117 11.96 -24.40 -8.55
N ASP A 118 12.81 -24.87 -9.47
CA ASP A 118 13.87 -25.85 -9.18
C ASP A 118 15.24 -25.20 -8.93
N ILE A 119 15.33 -23.86 -8.94
CA ILE A 119 16.61 -23.18 -8.69
C ILE A 119 16.97 -23.32 -7.20
N PRO A 120 18.12 -23.94 -6.85
CA PRO A 120 18.56 -24.02 -5.48
C PRO A 120 18.78 -22.63 -4.89
N ARG A 121 18.40 -22.41 -3.61
CA ARG A 121 18.58 -21.12 -2.93
C ARG A 121 20.04 -20.62 -2.95
N THR A 122 21.00 -21.52 -3.01
CA THR A 122 22.44 -21.23 -3.08
C THR A 122 22.91 -20.72 -4.45
N SER A 123 22.08 -20.88 -5.48
CA SER A 123 22.38 -20.53 -6.88
C SER A 123 21.69 -19.23 -7.32
N GLY A 124 21.08 -18.50 -6.39
CA GLY A 124 20.47 -17.20 -6.66
C GLY A 124 21.50 -16.18 -7.11
N CYS A 125 21.14 -15.34 -8.09
CA CYS A 125 21.97 -14.22 -8.49
C CYS A 125 21.99 -13.17 -7.37
N GLY A 126 23.17 -12.65 -7.01
CA GLY A 126 23.30 -11.58 -6.03
C GLY A 126 22.73 -10.28 -6.59
N CYS A 127 21.52 -9.91 -6.18
CA CYS A 127 20.88 -8.66 -6.56
C CYS A 127 21.04 -7.63 -5.45
N THR A 128 21.75 -6.53 -5.72
CA THR A 128 21.82 -5.38 -4.82
C THR A 128 20.87 -4.30 -5.30
N TRP A 129 19.91 -3.92 -4.46
CA TRP A 129 19.13 -2.71 -4.67
C TRP A 129 19.95 -1.52 -4.17
N PRO A 130 20.28 -0.53 -5.03
CA PRO A 130 20.94 0.67 -4.56
C PRO A 130 20.01 1.40 -3.58
N THR A 131 20.45 1.59 -2.35
CA THR A 131 19.76 2.48 -1.40
C THR A 131 19.79 3.90 -1.97
N PRO A 132 18.64 4.59 -2.08
CA PRO A 132 18.63 6.00 -2.43
C PRO A 132 19.46 6.77 -1.39
N ILE A 133 20.38 7.61 -1.86
CA ILE A 133 21.20 8.52 -1.06
C ILE A 133 20.32 9.67 -0.56
#